data_AF-A0A0A2IDG9-F1
#
_entry.id   AF-A0A0A2IDG9-F1
#
_cell.length_a   1.000
_cell.length_b   1.000
_cell.length_c   1.000
_cell.angle_alpha   90.00
_cell.angle_beta   90.00
_cell.angle_gamma   90.00
#
_symmetry.space_group_name_H-M   'P 1'
#
loop_
_entity.id
_entity.type
_entity.pdbx_description
1 polymer ?
#
loop_
_entity_poly.entity_id
_entity_poly.type
_entity_poly.pdbx_seq_one_letter_code
_entity_poly.pdbx_strand_id
1 'polypeptide(L)'
;MDVIPDFPSSDKNGLIKFRTHFHSHNIIWGDAKAANVLIDADEDAYLIGFGGGYTDGWVEKEKSNSTEGDLQGLANIKRYLFE
;
A
#
# COMPACT_ATOMS: atom_id res chain seq x y z
N MET A 1 16.61 -7.34 -7.72
CA MET A 1 15.32 -7.07 -8.38
C MET A 1 14.29 -7.67 -7.47
N ASP A 2 13.68 -6.83 -6.64
CA ASP A 2 12.60 -7.28 -5.78
C ASP A 2 11.41 -7.62 -6.69
N VAL A 3 10.97 -8.87 -6.61
CA VAL A 3 9.87 -9.39 -7.41
C VAL A 3 8.62 -8.69 -6.90
N ILE A 4 8.08 -7.75 -7.67
CA ILE A 4 6.82 -7.11 -7.33
C ILE A 4 5.73 -8.20 -7.45
N PRO A 5 5.06 -8.58 -6.36
CA PRO A 5 4.01 -9.59 -6.45
C PRO A 5 2.87 -9.03 -7.29
N ASP A 6 2.48 -9.81 -8.29
CA ASP A 6 1.36 -9.52 -9.17
C ASP A 6 0.04 -9.55 -8.37
N PHE A 7 -0.74 -8.47 -8.41
CA PHE A 7 -2.00 -8.35 -7.70
C PHE A 7 -3.16 -8.37 -8.70
N PRO A 8 -3.80 -9.52 -8.98
CA PRO A 8 -4.77 -9.60 -10.06
C PRO A 8 -6.05 -8.78 -9.78
N SER A 9 -6.39 -7.95 -10.76
CA SER A 9 -7.30 -6.78 -10.84
C SER A 9 -8.78 -7.03 -10.61
N SER A 10 -9.24 -8.27 -10.51
CA SER A 10 -10.69 -8.54 -10.51
C SER A 10 -11.32 -8.73 -9.12
N ASP A 11 -10.53 -8.70 -8.05
CA ASP A 11 -11.05 -8.95 -6.71
C ASP A 11 -11.23 -7.65 -5.90
N LYS A 12 -12.49 -7.36 -5.53
CA LYS A 12 -12.84 -6.30 -4.56
C LYS A 12 -12.14 -6.48 -3.20
N ASN A 13 -11.47 -7.61 -2.97
CA ASN A 13 -10.63 -7.93 -1.81
C ASN A 13 -9.13 -7.60 -1.97
N GLY A 14 -8.69 -6.82 -2.98
CA GLY A 14 -7.27 -6.45 -3.17
C GLY A 14 -6.57 -5.92 -1.90
N LEU A 15 -7.29 -5.13 -1.08
CA LEU A 15 -6.81 -4.65 0.22
C LEU A 15 -6.57 -5.77 1.26
N ILE A 16 -7.39 -6.84 1.21
CA ILE A 16 -7.25 -8.02 2.08
C ILE A 16 -6.05 -8.87 1.61
N LYS A 17 -5.79 -8.92 0.30
CA LYS A 17 -4.58 -9.57 -0.24
C LYS A 17 -3.30 -8.84 0.20
N PHE A 18 -3.25 -7.51 0.17
CA PHE A 18 -2.12 -6.75 0.70
C PHE A 18 -1.78 -7.14 2.14
N ARG A 19 -2.79 -7.05 3.03
CA ARG A 19 -2.63 -7.35 4.47
C ARG A 19 -2.12 -8.78 4.69
N THR A 20 -2.67 -9.74 3.95
CA THR A 20 -2.35 -11.16 4.17
C THR A 20 -1.03 -11.57 3.52
N HIS A 21 -0.65 -10.97 2.39
CA HIS A 21 0.53 -11.42 1.63
C HIS A 21 1.83 -10.75 2.08
N PHE A 22 1.89 -9.42 2.23
CA PHE A 22 3.15 -8.76 2.59
C PHE A 22 3.50 -8.92 4.06
N HIS A 23 2.55 -8.63 4.95
CA HIS A 23 2.83 -8.66 6.39
C HIS A 23 3.04 -10.07 6.94
N SER A 24 2.47 -11.11 6.30
CA SER A 24 2.80 -12.51 6.66
C SER A 24 4.24 -12.91 6.32
N HIS A 25 4.88 -12.19 5.41
CA HIS A 25 6.29 -12.36 5.06
C HIS A 25 7.20 -11.30 5.70
N ASN A 26 6.70 -10.55 6.70
CA ASN A 26 7.40 -9.45 7.37
C ASN A 26 7.89 -8.33 6.43
N ILE A 27 7.21 -8.12 5.30
CA ILE A 27 7.51 -7.02 4.38
C ILE A 27 6.65 -5.82 4.78
N ILE A 28 7.31 -4.70 5.09
CA ILE A 28 6.67 -3.42 5.41
C ILE A 28 6.82 -2.49 4.20
N TRP A 29 5.73 -1.81 3.83
CA TRP A 29 5.77 -0.82 2.75
C TRP A 29 6.41 0.49 3.23
N GLY A 30 5.93 1.03 4.35
CA GLY A 30 6.60 2.03 5.17
C GLY A 30 6.41 3.49 4.76
N ASP A 31 5.95 3.77 3.54
CA ASP A 31 5.54 5.11 3.08
C ASP A 31 4.23 5.02 2.26
N ALA A 32 3.19 4.44 2.87
CA ALA A 32 1.91 4.22 2.22
C ALA A 32 1.20 5.54 1.88
N LYS A 33 1.04 5.82 0.58
CA LYS A 33 0.36 7.02 0.04
C LYS A 33 -0.11 6.81 -1.40
N ALA A 34 -1.09 7.59 -1.85
CA ALA A 34 -1.65 7.39 -3.20
C ALA A 34 -0.61 7.62 -4.31
N ALA A 35 0.34 8.54 -4.10
CA ALA A 35 1.44 8.78 -5.05
C ALA A 35 2.39 7.59 -5.23
N ASN A 36 2.36 6.63 -4.30
CA ASN A 36 3.14 5.39 -4.35
C ASN A 36 2.31 4.19 -4.88
N VAL A 37 1.18 4.46 -5.54
CA VAL A 37 0.36 3.45 -6.23
C VAL A 37 0.35 3.77 -7.73
N LEU A 38 0.74 2.80 -8.55
CA LEU A 38 0.64 2.87 -10.00
C LEU A 38 -0.51 2.01 -10.48
N ILE A 39 -1.19 2.45 -11.53
CA ILE A 39 -2.19 1.66 -12.26
C ILE A 39 -1.63 1.39 -13.65
N ASP A 40 -1.65 0.13 -14.07
CA ASP A 40 -1.17 -0.24 -15.41
C ASP A 40 -2.30 -0.18 -16.46
N ALA A 41 -2.01 -0.69 -17.67
CA ALA A 41 -2.96 -0.69 -18.78
C ALA A 41 -4.12 -1.70 -18.60
N ASP A 42 -3.96 -2.70 -17.73
CA ASP A 42 -4.95 -3.73 -17.43
C ASP A 42 -5.78 -3.37 -16.17
N GLU A 43 -5.65 -2.14 -15.68
CA GLU A 43 -6.30 -1.61 -14.47
C GLU A 43 -5.83 -2.29 -13.17
N ASP A 44 -4.66 -2.93 -13.21
CA ASP A 44 -4.00 -3.55 -12.06
C ASP A 44 -3.25 -2.51 -11.22
N ALA A 45 -3.35 -2.63 -9.89
CA ALA A 45 -2.73 -1.69 -8.95
C ALA A 45 -1.41 -2.24 -8.38
N TYR A 46 -0.33 -1.48 -8.57
CA TYR A 46 1.02 -1.82 -8.13
C TYR A 46 1.51 -0.86 -7.05
N LEU A 47 2.02 -1.40 -5.95
CA LEU A 47 2.64 -0.61 -4.88
C LEU A 47 4.12 -0.40 -5.18
N ILE A 48 4.59 0.84 -5.03
CA ILE A 48 5.98 1.24 -5.20
C ILE A 48 6.47 2.04 -3.99
N GLY A 49 7.76 2.41 -3.93
CA GLY A 49 8.26 3.25 -2.82
C GLY A 49 8.44 2.49 -1.50
N PHE A 50 8.81 1.21 -1.58
CA PHE A 50 9.31 0.45 -0.43
C PHE A 50 10.67 0.99 0.04
N GLY A 51 11.02 0.70 1.30
CA GLY A 51 12.24 1.21 1.94
C GLY A 51 11.97 2.33 2.95
N GLY A 52 10.70 2.72 3.09
CA GLY A 52 10.25 3.59 4.16
C GLY A 52 10.25 5.08 3.83
N GLY A 53 9.89 5.86 4.84
CA GLY A 53 9.76 7.31 4.72
C GLY A 53 8.66 7.86 5.62
N TYR A 54 8.41 9.15 5.50
CA TYR A 54 7.24 9.78 6.10
C TYR A 54 6.77 10.91 5.19
N THR A 55 5.53 10.81 4.74
CA THR A 55 4.84 11.88 4.03
C THR A 55 3.71 12.40 4.91
N ASP A 56 3.78 13.69 5.26
CA ASP A 56 2.79 14.31 6.13
C ASP A 56 1.37 14.22 5.54
N GLY A 57 0.39 13.94 6.39
CA GLY A 57 -1.02 13.82 6.00
C GLY A 57 -1.47 12.46 5.48
N TRP A 58 -0.57 11.49 5.27
CA TRP A 58 -0.95 10.14 4.80
C TRP A 58 -1.04 9.10 5.90
N VAL A 59 -0.15 9.16 6.88
CA VAL A 59 -0.11 8.27 8.05
C VAL A 59 0.29 9.09 9.27
N GLU A 60 -0.07 8.63 10.47
CA GLU A 60 0.50 9.20 11.69
C GLU A 60 2.01 8.94 11.72
N LYS A 61 2.79 9.96 12.11
CA LYS A 61 4.25 9.90 12.07
C LYS A 61 4.82 8.74 12.89
N GLU A 62 4.19 8.46 14.03
CA GLU A 62 4.54 7.39 14.95
C GLU A 62 4.28 6.00 14.37
N LYS A 63 3.43 5.90 13.36
CA LYS A 63 3.09 4.65 12.65
C LYS A 63 3.88 4.49 11.35
N SER A 64 4.69 5.46 10.96
CA SER A 64 5.54 5.34 9.76
C SER A 64 6.45 4.11 9.86
N ASN A 65 6.74 3.46 8.73
CA ASN A 65 7.57 2.26 8.69
C ASN A 65 7.04 1.09 9.55
N SER A 66 5.73 0.98 9.74
CA SER A 66 5.10 -0.13 10.45
C SER A 66 3.93 -0.73 9.66
N THR A 67 3.55 -1.96 10.01
CA THR A 67 2.36 -2.63 9.50
C THR A 67 1.09 -1.80 9.77
N GLU A 68 0.97 -1.20 10.95
CA GLU A 68 -0.14 -0.32 11.29
C GLU A 68 -0.18 0.94 10.42
N GLY A 69 0.99 1.52 10.11
CA GLY A 69 1.11 2.64 9.17
C GLY A 69 0.64 2.28 7.77
N ASP A 70 1.06 1.12 7.26
CA ASP A 70 0.63 0.65 5.95
C ASP A 70 -0.90 0.50 5.85
N LEU A 71 -1.52 -0.06 6.90
CA LEU A 71 -2.98 -0.22 6.96
C LEU A 71 -3.71 1.12 7.06
N GLN A 72 -3.18 2.06 7.83
CA GLN A 72 -3.71 3.42 7.90
C GLN A 72 -3.60 4.12 6.54
N GLY A 73 -2.44 4.03 5.89
CA GLY A 73 -2.21 4.62 4.58
C GLY A 73 -3.19 4.08 3.53
N LEU A 74 -3.42 2.76 3.50
CA LEU A 74 -4.43 2.15 2.64
C LEU A 74 -5.85 2.67 2.89
N ALA A 75 -6.24 2.82 4.16
CA ALA A 75 -7.54 3.40 4.51
C ALA A 75 -7.65 4.86 4.02
N ASN A 76 -6.59 5.66 4.18
CA ASN A 76 -6.56 7.05 3.75
C ASN A 76 -6.54 7.19 2.22
N ILE A 77 -5.85 6.31 1.49
CA ILE A 77 -5.92 6.23 0.02
C ILE A 77 -7.34 5.94 -0.44
N LYS A 78 -8.02 4.98 0.20
CA LYS A 78 -9.41 4.67 -0.11
C LYS A 78 -10.30 5.90 0.09
N ARG A 79 -10.13 6.63 1.19
CA ARG A 79 -10.90 7.86 1.45
C ARG A 79 -10.61 8.91 0.39
N TYR A 80 -9.33 9.19 0.10
CA TYR A 80 -8.91 10.15 -0.92
C TYR A 80 -9.49 9.87 -2.32
N LEU A 81 -9.76 8.61 -2.68
CA LEU A 81 -10.31 8.24 -3.99
C LEU A 81 -11.84 8.30 -4.07
N PHE A 82 -12.55 8.20 -2.94
CA PHE A 82 -14.00 7.99 -2.92
C PHE A 82 -14.76 9.01 -2.06
N GLU A 83 -14.08 9.91 -1.35
CA GLU A 83 -14.61 11.03 -0.56
C GLU A 83 -14.08 12.37 -1.11
#